data_AF-A0A2V9H3Y1-F1
#
_entry.id   AF-A0A2V9H3Y1-F1
#
_cell.length_a   1.000
_cell.length_b   1.000
_cell.length_c   1.000
_cell.angle_alpha   90.00
_cell.angle_beta   90.00
_cell.angle_gamma   90.00
#
_symmetry.space_group_name_H-M   'P 1'
#
loop_
_entity.id
_entity.type
_entity.pdbx_description
1 polymer ?
#
loop_
_entity_poly.entity_id
_entity_poly.type
_entity_poly.pdbx_seq_one_letter_code
_entity_poly.pdbx_strand_id
1 'polypeptide(L)'
;MNYREKQSVGGIYFQDAYKITPHLALNYGFRWQLSGAIHNTNNFATNPTLADLLGPSTGEFQPGQLGGNPNPQINLRPAPYKGDFKQSAPNFGFAWNPTWNQGILGKLAGGSNLVIRGGARISRFDEGWTTFEQATLFGNPGAQQSAFLNPGTAPGQFAPGSLSLSDTITPITIPASFTPPFAESLFTFANQTFATVDPKIRSPYVESWNFGIQRKLPGGAVLEVNYVGNHSVHLWQNFDLNEVNIFENGFLTEFKNARTNLSVNGGTTFADNTGNPGLIPLPIFDAAFGGANAALPSGSLAANSFTSQTFISLLQQGQAGALANDLASTGTYLCNLVGNSFGPCNGGVTTYGAGHYPINFFQVNPFAAGAATLLLSTTACKPK
;
A
#
# COMPACT_ATOMS: atom_id res chain seq x y z
N MET A 1 -8.47 27.56 -3.68
CA MET A 1 -9.59 26.80 -4.25
C MET A 1 -9.95 25.72 -3.21
N ASN A 2 -11.19 25.62 -2.75
CA ASN A 2 -11.54 24.68 -1.66
C ASN A 2 -11.93 23.32 -2.25
N TYR A 3 -11.27 22.25 -1.83
CA TYR A 3 -11.66 20.88 -2.17
C TYR A 3 -13.04 20.57 -1.58
N ARG A 4 -13.94 19.97 -2.37
CA ARG A 4 -15.33 19.69 -1.95
C ARG A 4 -15.74 18.29 -2.34
N GLU A 5 -16.19 17.51 -1.37
CA GLU A 5 -16.64 16.14 -1.58
C GLU A 5 -18.08 15.94 -1.14
N LYS A 6 -18.68 14.88 -1.67
CA LYS A 6 -20.04 14.45 -1.31
C LYS A 6 -20.13 12.93 -1.33
N GLN A 7 -20.95 12.43 -0.42
CA GLN A 7 -21.37 11.04 -0.32
C GLN A 7 -22.85 11.10 0.09
N SER A 8 -23.65 10.16 -0.40
CA SER A 8 -25.06 10.07 -0.05
C SER A 8 -25.30 8.72 0.59
N VAL A 9 -25.76 8.72 1.84
CA VAL A 9 -26.02 7.50 2.60
C VAL A 9 -27.48 7.48 3.01
N GLY A 10 -28.12 6.33 2.85
CA GLY A 10 -29.49 6.09 3.27
C GLY A 10 -29.64 4.67 3.79
N GLY A 11 -30.82 4.36 4.33
CA GLY A 11 -31.12 3.01 4.71
C GLY A 11 -32.53 2.83 5.24
N ILE A 12 -32.99 1.59 5.21
CA ILE A 12 -34.27 1.16 5.75
C ILE A 12 -33.96 0.17 6.86
N TYR A 13 -34.68 0.25 7.98
CA TYR A 13 -34.50 -0.67 9.09
C TYR A 13 -35.83 -1.11 9.67
N PHE A 14 -35.82 -2.32 10.21
CA PHE A 14 -36.86 -2.83 11.10
C PHE A 14 -36.21 -3.54 12.27
N GLN A 15 -36.87 -3.50 13.42
CA GLN A 15 -36.45 -4.22 14.61
C GLN A 15 -37.69 -4.56 15.43
N ASP A 16 -37.70 -5.76 16.01
CA ASP A 16 -38.77 -6.22 16.88
C ASP A 16 -38.21 -7.10 18.01
N ALA A 17 -39.01 -7.26 19.05
CA ALA A 17 -38.73 -8.10 20.21
C ALA A 17 -39.95 -8.96 20.52
N TYR A 18 -39.77 -10.28 20.48
CA TYR A 18 -40.86 -11.23 20.67
C TYR A 18 -40.58 -12.18 21.84
N LYS A 19 -41.50 -12.23 22.80
CA LYS A 19 -41.49 -13.22 23.87
C LYS A 19 -42.22 -14.46 23.39
N ILE A 20 -41.48 -15.48 22.95
CA ILE A 20 -42.04 -16.77 22.55
C ILE A 20 -42.69 -17.45 23.74
N THR A 21 -42.03 -17.40 24.90
CA THR A 21 -42.54 -17.91 26.17
C THR A 21 -42.17 -16.94 27.30
N PRO A 22 -42.70 -17.09 28.53
CA PRO A 22 -42.23 -16.33 29.69
C PRO A 22 -40.73 -16.49 29.98
N HIS A 23 -40.13 -17.54 29.42
CA HIS A 23 -38.75 -17.95 29.63
C HIS A 23 -37.84 -17.73 28.41
N LEU A 24 -38.40 -17.38 27.25
CA LEU A 24 -37.64 -17.19 26.00
C LEU A 24 -38.08 -15.91 25.30
N ALA A 25 -37.12 -14.99 25.17
CA ALA A 25 -37.27 -13.77 24.40
C ALA A 25 -36.28 -13.77 23.23
N LEU A 26 -36.75 -13.33 22.07
CA LEU A 26 -35.94 -13.07 20.89
C LEU A 26 -35.96 -11.58 20.59
N ASN A 27 -34.82 -11.06 20.16
CA ASN A 27 -34.69 -9.75 19.54
C ASN A 27 -34.15 -9.97 18.13
N TYR A 28 -34.78 -9.37 17.14
CA TYR A 28 -34.33 -9.50 15.77
C TYR A 28 -34.53 -8.19 15.04
N GLY A 29 -33.65 -7.92 14.11
CA GLY A 29 -33.71 -6.71 13.32
C GLY A 29 -32.87 -6.83 12.08
N PHE A 30 -33.12 -5.91 11.18
CA PHE A 30 -32.44 -5.85 9.91
C PHE A 30 -32.35 -4.40 9.49
N ARG A 31 -31.18 -4.04 8.98
CA ARG A 31 -30.96 -2.77 8.30
C ARG A 31 -30.45 -3.06 6.91
N TRP A 32 -31.06 -2.43 5.91
CA TRP A 32 -30.49 -2.31 4.57
C TRP A 32 -29.88 -0.92 4.46
N GLN A 33 -28.57 -0.84 4.35
CA GLN A 33 -27.84 0.41 4.11
C GLN A 33 -27.59 0.60 2.60
N LEU A 34 -27.59 1.86 2.18
CA LEU A 34 -27.35 2.29 0.82
C LEU A 34 -26.30 3.39 0.89
N SER A 35 -25.05 3.10 0.52
CA SER A 35 -24.00 4.12 0.46
C SER A 35 -23.64 4.41 -0.99
N GLY A 36 -23.84 5.65 -1.42
CA GLY A 36 -23.25 6.18 -2.64
C GLY A 36 -21.72 6.28 -2.53
N ALA A 37 -21.04 6.41 -3.66
CA ALA A 37 -19.60 6.66 -3.67
C ALA A 37 -19.28 8.06 -3.15
N ILE A 38 -18.19 8.16 -2.40
CA ILE A 38 -17.50 9.42 -2.17
C ILE A 38 -17.04 9.93 -3.53
N HIS A 39 -17.35 11.18 -3.83
CA HIS A 39 -16.91 11.83 -5.04
C HIS A 39 -16.62 13.30 -4.81
N ASN A 40 -15.62 13.79 -5.53
CA ASN A 40 -15.30 15.19 -5.59
C ASN A 40 -16.37 15.93 -6.45
N THR A 41 -16.82 17.09 -5.96
CA THR A 41 -17.94 17.86 -6.56
C THR A 41 -17.51 19.04 -7.40
N ASN A 42 -16.22 19.40 -7.37
CA ASN A 42 -15.67 20.56 -8.07
C ASN A 42 -14.53 20.21 -9.03
N ASN A 43 -14.46 18.95 -9.48
CA ASN A 43 -13.52 18.45 -10.47
C ASN A 43 -12.06 18.83 -10.17
N PHE A 44 -11.61 18.47 -8.97
CA PHE A 44 -10.26 18.74 -8.45
C PHE A 44 -9.45 17.47 -8.16
N ALA A 45 -10.10 16.33 -7.91
CA ALA A 45 -9.43 15.06 -7.61
C ALA A 45 -8.76 14.47 -8.86
N THR A 46 -7.46 14.18 -8.75
CA THR A 46 -6.65 13.55 -9.79
C THR A 46 -6.17 12.18 -9.34
N ASN A 47 -6.35 11.17 -10.18
CA ASN A 47 -5.82 9.83 -9.95
C ASN A 47 -5.68 9.08 -11.28
N PRO A 48 -4.70 8.16 -11.39
CA PRO A 48 -4.61 7.21 -12.49
C PRO A 48 -5.79 6.23 -12.46
N THR A 49 -6.09 5.59 -13.59
CA THR A 49 -6.90 4.36 -13.59
C THR A 49 -6.10 3.19 -13.00
N LEU A 50 -6.74 2.06 -12.70
CA LEU A 50 -6.00 0.86 -12.25
C LEU A 50 -4.99 0.38 -13.32
N ALA A 51 -5.30 0.55 -14.60
CA ALA A 51 -4.38 0.21 -15.68
C ALA A 51 -3.20 1.19 -15.76
N ASP A 52 -3.45 2.48 -15.56
CA ASP A 52 -2.38 3.49 -15.48
C ASP A 52 -1.50 3.28 -14.25
N LEU A 53 -2.09 2.90 -13.11
CA LEU A 53 -1.36 2.61 -11.86
C LEU A 53 -0.33 1.49 -12.03
N LEU A 54 -0.64 0.45 -12.81
CA LEU A 54 0.28 -0.63 -13.17
C LEU A 54 1.25 -0.25 -14.31
N GLY A 55 0.99 0.88 -14.97
CA GLY A 55 1.71 1.33 -16.15
C GLY A 55 1.75 0.25 -17.26
N PRO A 56 2.94 -0.04 -17.82
CA PRO A 56 3.09 -0.99 -18.90
C PRO A 56 3.01 -2.45 -18.44
N SER A 57 3.04 -2.73 -17.14
CA SER A 57 3.02 -4.10 -16.62
C SER A 57 1.63 -4.74 -16.67
N THR A 58 1.58 -6.07 -16.77
CA THR A 58 0.33 -6.85 -16.67
C THR A 58 0.03 -7.35 -15.27
N GLY A 59 0.99 -7.26 -14.35
CA GLY A 59 0.86 -7.70 -12.97
C GLY A 59 2.13 -7.48 -12.15
N GLU A 60 1.98 -7.57 -10.83
CA GLU A 60 3.07 -7.47 -9.87
C GLU A 60 4.07 -8.62 -10.04
N PHE A 61 5.35 -8.35 -9.79
CA PHE A 61 6.42 -9.36 -9.82
C PHE A 61 6.58 -10.13 -11.16
N GLN A 62 6.18 -9.51 -12.28
CA GLN A 62 6.29 -10.09 -13.63
C GLN A 62 7.25 -9.29 -14.53
N PRO A 63 8.57 -9.31 -14.27
CA PRO A 63 9.54 -8.59 -15.08
C PRO A 63 9.46 -9.05 -16.55
N GLY A 64 9.39 -8.10 -17.47
CA GLY A 64 9.30 -8.34 -18.92
C GLY A 64 7.88 -8.49 -19.48
N GLN A 65 6.85 -8.64 -18.65
CA GLN A 65 5.46 -8.73 -19.11
C GLN A 65 4.84 -7.34 -19.30
N LEU A 66 5.10 -6.73 -20.46
CA LEU A 66 4.79 -5.33 -20.76
C LEU A 66 3.54 -5.12 -21.66
N GLY A 67 2.46 -5.86 -21.39
CA GLY A 67 1.20 -5.80 -22.15
C GLY A 67 0.18 -4.74 -21.69
N GLY A 68 0.54 -3.91 -20.71
CA GLY A 68 -0.30 -2.86 -20.11
C GLY A 68 -0.31 -1.54 -20.88
N ASN A 69 -0.51 -0.42 -20.18
CA ASN A 69 -0.50 0.91 -20.79
C ASN A 69 0.95 1.46 -20.90
N PRO A 70 1.51 1.64 -22.11
CA PRO A 70 2.86 2.17 -22.27
C PRO A 70 2.98 3.67 -21.97
N ASN A 71 1.86 4.40 -21.90
CA ASN A 71 1.83 5.84 -21.64
C ASN A 71 0.82 6.16 -20.52
N PRO A 72 1.05 5.71 -19.29
CA PRO A 72 0.10 5.89 -18.19
C PRO A 72 -0.09 7.36 -17.83
N GLN A 73 -1.33 7.70 -17.47
CA GLN A 73 -1.77 9.06 -17.23
C GLN A 73 -2.50 9.21 -15.90
N ILE A 74 -2.25 10.33 -15.23
CA ILE A 74 -3.02 10.81 -14.08
C ILE A 74 -4.15 11.69 -14.62
N ASN A 75 -5.39 11.30 -14.38
CA ASN A 75 -6.58 11.93 -14.96
C ASN A 75 -7.41 12.64 -13.90
N LEU A 76 -8.24 13.59 -14.34
CA LEU A 76 -9.27 14.16 -13.48
C LEU A 76 -10.41 13.14 -13.28
N ARG A 77 -10.46 12.54 -12.09
CA ARG A 77 -11.34 11.41 -11.79
C ARG A 77 -12.08 11.66 -10.47
N PRO A 78 -13.15 12.45 -10.50
CA PRO A 78 -13.89 12.84 -9.29
C PRO A 78 -14.62 11.67 -8.61
N ALA A 79 -14.92 10.59 -9.33
CA ALA A 79 -15.62 9.42 -8.82
C ALA A 79 -14.93 8.12 -9.29
N PRO A 80 -13.84 7.69 -8.60
CA PRO A 80 -13.04 6.55 -9.06
C PRO A 80 -13.69 5.17 -8.80
N TYR A 81 -14.71 5.11 -7.93
CA TYR A 81 -15.43 3.88 -7.59
C TYR A 81 -16.95 4.10 -7.55
N LYS A 82 -17.71 3.00 -7.49
CA LYS A 82 -19.19 3.02 -7.47
C LYS A 82 -19.74 2.85 -6.06
N GLY A 83 -20.94 3.35 -5.82
CA GLY A 83 -21.64 3.16 -4.55
C GLY A 83 -21.95 1.68 -4.26
N ASP A 84 -21.98 1.34 -2.98
CA ASP A 84 -22.37 0.02 -2.48
C ASP A 84 -23.81 0.09 -1.94
N PHE A 85 -24.73 -0.50 -2.70
CA PHE A 85 -26.17 -0.53 -2.40
C PHE A 85 -26.65 -1.89 -1.88
N LYS A 86 -25.76 -2.85 -1.62
CA LYS A 86 -26.11 -4.21 -1.19
C LYS A 86 -25.69 -4.46 0.25
N GLN A 87 -25.96 -3.49 1.11
CA GLN A 87 -25.43 -3.49 2.47
C GLN A 87 -26.44 -4.02 3.49
N SER A 88 -26.59 -5.34 3.56
CA SER A 88 -27.37 -5.97 4.64
C SER A 88 -26.64 -5.94 5.98
N ALA A 89 -27.36 -5.58 7.03
CA ALA A 89 -26.91 -5.52 8.41
C ALA A 89 -27.96 -6.17 9.34
N PRO A 90 -28.09 -7.51 9.31
CA PRO A 90 -28.96 -8.23 10.24
C PRO A 90 -28.42 -8.16 11.67
N ASN A 91 -29.34 -8.24 12.63
CA ASN A 91 -29.04 -8.48 14.02
C ASN A 91 -30.04 -9.47 14.61
N PHE A 92 -29.53 -10.35 15.47
CA PHE A 92 -30.31 -11.36 16.15
C PHE A 92 -29.78 -11.52 17.57
N GLY A 93 -30.67 -11.69 18.53
CA GLY A 93 -30.33 -11.99 19.91
C GLY A 93 -31.43 -12.79 20.57
N PHE A 94 -31.05 -13.52 21.62
CA PHE A 94 -31.97 -14.28 22.43
C PHE A 94 -31.59 -14.19 23.90
N ALA A 95 -32.59 -14.34 24.76
CA ALA A 95 -32.43 -14.55 26.18
C ALA A 95 -33.36 -15.69 26.60
N TRP A 96 -32.78 -16.71 27.24
CA TRP A 96 -33.48 -17.92 27.62
C TRP A 96 -33.18 -18.29 29.07
N ASN A 97 -34.23 -18.48 29.86
CA ASN A 97 -34.15 -19.02 31.21
C ASN A 97 -34.79 -20.42 31.22
N PRO A 98 -34.03 -21.51 31.00
CA PRO A 98 -34.59 -22.84 31.05
C PRO A 98 -35.00 -23.24 32.47
N THR A 99 -36.14 -23.92 32.60
CA THR A 99 -36.57 -24.57 33.85
C THR A 99 -36.22 -26.06 33.80
N TRP A 100 -35.02 -26.42 34.24
CA TRP A 100 -34.58 -27.82 34.31
C TRP A 100 -34.50 -28.29 35.76
N ASN A 101 -35.38 -29.21 36.13
CA ASN A 101 -35.51 -29.67 37.53
C ASN A 101 -34.95 -31.09 37.75
N GLN A 102 -34.59 -31.81 36.70
CA GLN A 102 -34.17 -33.22 36.78
C GLN A 102 -32.88 -33.49 36.01
N GLY A 103 -32.19 -34.58 36.40
CA GLY A 103 -30.96 -35.04 35.75
C GLY A 103 -29.74 -34.13 35.95
N ILE A 104 -28.69 -34.40 35.17
CA ILE A 104 -27.43 -33.65 35.21
C ILE A 104 -27.66 -32.18 34.84
N LEU A 105 -28.49 -31.92 33.83
CA LEU A 105 -28.85 -30.56 33.40
C LEU A 105 -29.57 -29.76 34.50
N GLY A 106 -30.43 -30.40 35.31
CA GLY A 106 -31.05 -29.75 36.45
C GLY A 106 -30.06 -29.39 37.56
N LYS A 107 -29.04 -30.24 37.80
CA LYS A 107 -27.93 -29.92 38.73
C LYS A 107 -27.05 -28.78 38.22
N LEU A 108 -26.85 -28.68 36.91
CA LEU A 108 -26.05 -27.64 36.26
C LEU A 108 -26.81 -26.30 36.16
N ALA A 109 -28.11 -26.31 35.88
CA ALA A 109 -28.92 -25.09 35.80
C ALA A 109 -29.43 -24.61 37.18
N GLY A 110 -29.58 -25.53 38.14
CA GLY A 110 -30.14 -25.21 39.46
C GLY A 110 -31.63 -24.84 39.41
N GLY A 111 -32.44 -25.50 38.55
CA GLY A 111 -33.84 -25.13 38.32
C GLY A 111 -33.97 -23.98 37.33
N SER A 112 -34.71 -22.93 37.71
CA SER A 112 -34.93 -21.69 36.93
C SER A 112 -33.86 -20.60 37.18
N ASN A 113 -32.69 -21.01 37.67
CA ASN A 113 -31.63 -20.12 38.15
C ASN A 113 -30.53 -19.88 37.10
N LEU A 114 -30.69 -20.45 35.90
CA LEU A 114 -29.79 -20.28 34.76
C LEU A 114 -30.41 -19.32 33.75
N VAL A 115 -29.61 -18.40 33.23
CA VAL A 115 -29.96 -17.57 32.08
C VAL A 115 -28.87 -17.72 31.04
N ILE A 116 -29.28 -18.04 29.82
CA ILE A 116 -28.42 -18.13 28.65
C ILE A 116 -28.81 -16.97 27.74
N ARG A 117 -27.84 -16.18 27.32
CA ARG A 117 -28.02 -15.05 26.40
C ARG A 117 -27.03 -15.17 25.27
N GLY A 118 -27.41 -14.71 24.11
CA GLY A 118 -26.48 -14.59 23.00
C GLY A 118 -27.05 -13.71 21.92
N GLY A 119 -26.17 -13.26 21.05
CA GLY A 119 -26.56 -12.50 19.88
C GLY A 119 -25.44 -12.34 18.88
N ALA A 120 -25.83 -12.04 17.66
CA ALA A 120 -24.94 -11.76 16.54
C ALA A 120 -25.48 -10.55 15.77
N ARG A 121 -24.59 -9.71 15.28
CA ARG A 121 -24.95 -8.56 14.43
C ARG A 121 -23.88 -8.27 13.41
N ILE A 122 -24.30 -7.69 12.30
CA ILE A 122 -23.42 -7.03 11.34
C ILE A 122 -23.62 -5.52 11.50
N SER A 123 -22.55 -4.80 11.82
CA SER A 123 -22.53 -3.34 11.94
C SER A 123 -21.73 -2.73 10.80
N ARG A 124 -22.37 -1.86 10.00
CA ARG A 124 -21.68 -1.06 8.98
C ARG A 124 -21.03 0.16 9.61
N PHE A 125 -19.88 0.55 9.12
CA PHE A 125 -19.23 1.81 9.47
C PHE A 125 -18.61 2.45 8.23
N ASP A 126 -18.18 3.68 8.37
CA ASP A 126 -17.46 4.43 7.33
C ASP A 126 -16.03 4.63 7.83
N GLU A 127 -15.01 4.40 6.99
CA GLU A 127 -13.61 4.63 7.33
C GLU A 127 -13.24 6.12 7.34
N GLY A 128 -14.17 6.97 6.90
CA GLY A 128 -13.96 8.40 6.80
C GLY A 128 -13.34 8.81 5.46
N TRP A 129 -13.24 10.11 5.27
CA TRP A 129 -12.86 10.72 3.99
C TRP A 129 -11.37 10.67 3.74
N THR A 130 -10.56 10.74 4.80
CA THR A 130 -9.10 10.84 4.71
C THR A 130 -8.48 9.75 3.84
N THR A 131 -8.95 8.50 3.96
CA THR A 131 -8.40 7.38 3.17
C THR A 131 -8.70 7.54 1.67
N PHE A 132 -9.90 8.02 1.33
CA PHE A 132 -10.26 8.37 -0.05
C PHE A 132 -9.47 9.57 -0.56
N GLU A 133 -9.33 10.62 0.24
CA GLU A 133 -8.56 11.81 -0.14
C GLU A 133 -7.08 11.48 -0.37
N GLN A 134 -6.48 10.57 0.43
CA GLN A 134 -5.12 10.09 0.19
C GLN A 134 -4.99 9.40 -1.17
N ALA A 135 -5.99 8.61 -1.56
CA ALA A 135 -5.99 7.88 -2.82
C ALA A 135 -6.37 8.72 -4.06
N THR A 136 -6.88 9.94 -3.89
CA THR A 136 -7.49 10.72 -4.99
C THR A 136 -7.09 12.20 -5.03
N LEU A 137 -6.40 12.68 -4.01
CA LEU A 137 -5.96 14.07 -3.87
C LEU A 137 -4.52 14.14 -3.38
N PHE A 138 -4.25 13.74 -2.13
CA PHE A 138 -2.96 13.97 -1.47
C PHE A 138 -1.84 13.10 -2.05
N GLY A 139 -2.16 11.88 -2.48
CA GLY A 139 -1.20 10.93 -3.02
C GLY A 139 -0.88 11.10 -4.50
N ASN A 140 -1.47 12.07 -5.21
CA ASN A 140 -1.30 12.21 -6.66
C ASN A 140 -0.82 13.62 -7.04
N PRO A 141 -0.03 13.74 -8.12
CA PRO A 141 0.31 15.03 -8.69
C PRO A 141 -0.91 15.89 -9.03
N GLY A 142 -0.80 17.16 -8.68
CA GLY A 142 -1.60 18.22 -9.27
C GLY A 142 -2.47 19.03 -8.36
N ALA A 143 -3.10 18.38 -7.40
CA ALA A 143 -3.96 19.05 -6.42
C ALA A 143 -3.15 19.80 -5.34
N GLN A 144 -1.85 19.49 -5.21
CA GLN A 144 -1.01 19.92 -4.11
C GLN A 144 0.35 20.40 -4.56
N GLN A 145 0.91 21.35 -3.81
CA GLN A 145 2.27 21.81 -3.94
C GLN A 145 2.81 22.14 -2.56
N SER A 146 4.03 21.71 -2.28
CA SER A 146 4.70 21.92 -0.99
C SER A 146 5.98 22.70 -1.20
N ALA A 147 6.30 23.59 -0.27
CA ALA A 147 7.60 24.22 -0.16
C ALA A 147 8.13 24.06 1.26
N PHE A 148 9.41 23.79 1.36
CA PHE A 148 10.08 23.50 2.63
C PHE A 148 11.24 24.46 2.81
N LEU A 149 11.47 24.89 4.05
CA LEU A 149 12.74 25.45 4.47
C LEU A 149 13.66 24.28 4.81
N ASN A 150 14.76 24.13 4.08
CA ASN A 150 15.71 23.04 4.29
C ASN A 150 17.05 23.62 4.75
N PRO A 151 17.56 23.23 5.94
CA PRO A 151 18.85 23.71 6.43
C PRO A 151 20.06 23.11 5.71
N GLY A 152 19.83 22.28 4.69
CA GLY A 152 20.85 21.44 4.08
C GLY A 152 20.85 20.04 4.70
N THR A 153 21.14 19.04 3.88
CA THR A 153 21.08 17.61 4.27
C THR A 153 22.44 17.01 4.60
N ALA A 154 23.54 17.75 4.42
CA ALA A 154 24.88 17.26 4.72
C ALA A 154 25.27 17.48 6.21
N PRO A 155 26.08 16.59 6.80
CA PRO A 155 26.60 16.78 8.16
C PRO A 155 27.25 18.17 8.32
N GLY A 156 26.83 18.91 9.37
CA GLY A 156 27.35 20.25 9.67
C GLY A 156 26.67 21.42 8.95
N GLN A 157 25.67 21.16 8.08
CA GLN A 157 24.91 22.24 7.42
C GLN A 157 23.79 22.82 8.29
N PHE A 158 23.24 22.04 9.23
CA PHE A 158 22.30 22.56 10.22
C PHE A 158 23.05 23.21 11.39
N ALA A 159 23.09 24.54 11.42
CA ALA A 159 23.46 25.30 12.61
C ALA A 159 22.21 25.56 13.46
N PRO A 160 22.18 25.22 14.77
CA PRO A 160 21.04 25.56 15.63
C PRO A 160 20.70 27.05 15.55
N GLY A 161 19.45 27.38 15.24
CA GLY A 161 18.97 28.77 15.05
C GLY A 161 19.16 29.35 13.64
N SER A 162 19.71 28.60 12.69
CA SER A 162 19.84 29.02 11.27
C SER A 162 18.53 29.04 10.48
N LEU A 163 17.48 28.41 11.03
CA LEU A 163 16.14 28.43 10.47
C LEU A 163 15.13 28.76 11.56
N SER A 164 14.25 29.70 11.26
CA SER A 164 13.09 30.09 12.05
C SER A 164 11.80 29.76 11.30
N LEU A 165 10.73 29.48 12.05
CA LEU A 165 9.37 29.35 11.48
C LEU A 165 8.86 30.65 10.85
N SER A 166 9.51 31.78 11.14
CA SER A 166 9.24 33.08 10.54
C SER A 166 10.01 33.34 9.24
N ASP A 167 10.92 32.44 8.85
CA ASP A 167 11.72 32.66 7.66
C ASP A 167 10.87 32.60 6.40
N THR A 168 11.25 33.40 5.41
CA THR A 168 10.51 33.49 4.16
C THR A 168 10.70 32.21 3.36
N ILE A 169 9.60 31.49 3.13
CA ILE A 169 9.57 30.35 2.22
C ILE A 169 9.57 30.90 0.79
N THR A 170 10.35 30.29 -0.11
CA THR A 170 10.30 30.64 -1.54
C THR A 170 8.85 30.59 -2.02
N PRO A 171 8.31 31.68 -2.60
CA PRO A 171 6.93 31.72 -3.04
C PRO A 171 6.63 30.57 -4.01
N ILE A 172 5.61 29.80 -3.67
CA ILE A 172 5.12 28.74 -4.53
C ILE A 172 4.44 29.40 -5.73
N THR A 173 4.93 29.12 -6.94
CA THR A 173 4.26 29.56 -8.17
C THR A 173 3.04 28.68 -8.40
N ILE A 174 1.85 29.24 -8.17
CA ILE A 174 0.60 28.57 -8.47
C ILE A 174 0.33 28.68 -9.98
N PRO A 175 0.21 27.56 -10.72
CA PRO A 175 -0.13 27.60 -12.14
C PRO A 175 -1.46 28.33 -12.36
N ALA A 176 -1.51 29.22 -13.37
CA ALA A 176 -2.74 29.95 -13.71
C ALA A 176 -3.88 29.02 -14.18
N SER A 177 -3.51 27.85 -14.72
CA SER A 177 -4.45 26.78 -15.09
C SER A 177 -3.80 25.42 -14.87
N PHE A 178 -4.60 24.46 -14.43
CA PHE A 178 -4.19 23.07 -14.27
C PHE A 178 -5.00 22.20 -15.23
N THR A 179 -4.34 21.66 -16.26
CA THR A 179 -5.00 20.92 -17.36
C THR A 179 -4.54 19.46 -17.38
N PRO A 180 -5.18 18.57 -16.59
CA PRO A 180 -5.02 17.12 -16.76
C PRO A 180 -5.44 16.67 -18.16
N PRO A 181 -4.93 15.53 -18.67
CA PRO A 181 -4.12 14.54 -17.94
C PRO A 181 -2.64 14.91 -17.79
N PHE A 182 -1.98 14.31 -16.79
CA PHE A 182 -0.52 14.38 -16.62
C PHE A 182 0.10 13.02 -16.94
N ALA A 183 1.12 13.00 -17.80
CA ALA A 183 1.88 11.80 -18.04
C ALA A 183 2.71 11.44 -16.81
N GLU A 184 2.63 10.18 -16.36
CA GLU A 184 3.43 9.70 -15.22
C GLU A 184 4.94 9.81 -15.50
N SER A 185 5.34 9.78 -16.77
CA SER A 185 6.72 10.00 -17.22
C SER A 185 7.33 11.33 -16.78
N LEU A 186 6.52 12.34 -16.47
CA LEU A 186 6.98 13.63 -15.94
C LEU A 186 7.48 13.53 -14.49
N PHE A 187 7.11 12.46 -13.78
CA PHE A 187 7.37 12.29 -12.36
C PHE A 187 8.27 11.08 -12.03
N THR A 188 8.79 10.39 -13.05
CA THR A 188 9.51 9.11 -12.88
C THR A 188 10.64 9.15 -11.88
N PHE A 189 11.46 10.20 -11.88
CA PHE A 189 12.56 10.36 -10.92
C PHE A 189 12.29 11.48 -9.90
N ALA A 190 11.02 11.79 -9.65
CA ALA A 190 10.59 12.85 -8.74
C ALA A 190 10.19 12.34 -7.35
N ASN A 191 10.39 11.04 -7.07
CA ASN A 191 9.94 10.38 -5.83
C ASN A 191 8.44 10.60 -5.56
N GLN A 192 7.63 10.42 -6.61
CA GLN A 192 6.22 10.75 -6.60
C GLN A 192 5.37 9.49 -6.49
N THR A 193 4.55 9.42 -5.45
CA THR A 193 3.52 8.38 -5.33
C THR A 193 2.43 8.60 -6.36
N PHE A 194 1.87 7.50 -6.85
CA PHE A 194 0.59 7.48 -7.55
C PHE A 194 -0.41 6.64 -6.76
N ALA A 195 -1.65 7.08 -6.67
CA ALA A 195 -2.66 6.39 -5.88
C ALA A 195 -4.01 6.34 -6.58
N THR A 196 -4.75 5.26 -6.43
CA THR A 196 -6.12 5.16 -6.94
C THR A 196 -6.98 4.30 -6.02
N VAL A 197 -8.28 4.27 -6.29
CA VAL A 197 -9.25 3.44 -5.58
C VAL A 197 -9.67 2.28 -6.47
N ASP A 198 -9.76 1.07 -5.90
CA ASP A 198 -10.36 -0.07 -6.60
C ASP A 198 -11.80 0.31 -7.01
N PRO A 199 -12.14 0.31 -8.32
CA PRO A 199 -13.49 0.63 -8.78
C PRO A 199 -14.59 -0.27 -8.18
N LYS A 200 -14.21 -1.42 -7.62
CA LYS A 200 -15.08 -2.43 -6.99
C LYS A 200 -14.95 -2.48 -5.46
N ILE A 201 -14.30 -1.50 -4.84
CA ILE A 201 -14.16 -1.41 -3.38
C ILE A 201 -15.54 -1.49 -2.70
N ARG A 202 -15.60 -2.16 -1.54
CA ARG A 202 -16.83 -2.39 -0.78
C ARG A 202 -16.81 -1.68 0.56
N SER A 203 -17.99 -1.37 1.10
CA SER A 203 -18.06 -0.76 2.43
C SER A 203 -17.64 -1.73 3.53
N PRO A 204 -16.84 -1.27 4.52
CA PRO A 204 -16.37 -2.11 5.60
C PRO A 204 -17.51 -2.42 6.59
N TYR A 205 -17.37 -3.53 7.32
CA TYR A 205 -18.30 -3.89 8.37
C TYR A 205 -17.65 -4.74 9.47
N VAL A 206 -18.31 -4.80 10.64
CA VAL A 206 -17.91 -5.64 11.77
C VAL A 206 -18.99 -6.68 12.03
N GLU A 207 -18.57 -7.95 12.07
CA GLU A 207 -19.35 -9.07 12.57
C GLU A 207 -19.08 -9.18 14.07
N SER A 208 -20.10 -8.94 14.90
CA SER A 208 -19.99 -9.06 16.36
C SER A 208 -20.88 -10.21 16.84
N TRP A 209 -20.36 -11.06 17.71
CA TRP A 209 -21.15 -12.08 18.40
C TRP A 209 -20.82 -12.14 19.89
N ASN A 210 -21.80 -12.49 20.69
CA ASN A 210 -21.64 -12.69 22.11
C ASN A 210 -22.46 -13.89 22.59
N PHE A 211 -21.98 -14.49 23.66
CA PHE A 211 -22.65 -15.57 24.35
C PHE A 211 -22.36 -15.46 25.85
N GLY A 212 -23.40 -15.55 26.66
CA GLY A 212 -23.32 -15.37 28.11
C GLY A 212 -24.16 -16.41 28.83
N ILE A 213 -23.61 -16.93 29.92
CA ILE A 213 -24.31 -17.80 30.87
C ILE A 213 -24.23 -17.16 32.24
N GLN A 214 -25.38 -16.92 32.86
CA GLN A 214 -25.50 -16.41 34.21
C GLN A 214 -26.23 -17.45 35.06
N ARG A 215 -25.68 -17.78 36.23
CA ARG A 215 -26.26 -18.74 37.16
C ARG A 215 -26.29 -18.18 38.56
N LYS A 216 -27.46 -18.22 39.21
CA LYS A 216 -27.56 -18.00 40.66
C LYS A 216 -27.04 -19.23 41.41
N LEU A 217 -26.12 -19.00 42.33
CA LEU A 217 -25.50 -19.98 43.21
C LEU A 217 -26.10 -19.90 44.64
N PRO A 218 -25.88 -20.91 45.50
CA PRO A 218 -26.26 -20.85 46.90
C PRO A 218 -25.65 -19.63 47.63
N GLY A 219 -26.31 -19.17 48.70
CA GLY A 219 -25.84 -18.03 49.49
C GLY A 219 -26.03 -16.66 48.82
N GLY A 220 -26.80 -16.59 47.74
CA GLY A 220 -27.08 -15.34 47.02
C GLY A 220 -26.00 -14.93 46.02
N ALA A 221 -24.95 -15.74 45.83
CA ALA A 221 -23.92 -15.49 44.83
C ALA A 221 -24.44 -15.69 43.41
N VAL A 222 -23.81 -15.04 42.43
CA VAL A 222 -24.10 -15.18 41.00
C VAL A 222 -22.79 -15.39 40.25
N LEU A 223 -22.74 -16.43 39.43
CA LEU A 223 -21.65 -16.68 38.49
C LEU A 223 -22.09 -16.25 37.10
N GLU A 224 -21.23 -15.50 36.41
CA GLU A 224 -21.45 -15.07 35.03
C GLU A 224 -20.20 -15.38 34.20
N VAL A 225 -20.42 -16.01 33.05
CA VAL A 225 -19.37 -16.31 32.08
C VAL A 225 -19.82 -15.75 30.74
N ASN A 226 -19.01 -14.86 30.18
CA ASN A 226 -19.30 -14.18 28.91
C ASN A 226 -18.16 -14.40 27.92
N TYR A 227 -18.55 -14.56 26.66
CA TYR A 227 -17.67 -14.57 25.51
C TYR A 227 -18.14 -13.52 24.51
N VAL A 228 -17.19 -12.77 23.96
CA VAL A 228 -17.41 -11.72 22.96
C VAL A 228 -16.39 -11.88 21.85
N GLY A 229 -16.84 -11.87 20.60
CA GLY A 229 -16.01 -11.88 19.41
C GLY A 229 -16.37 -10.77 18.45
N ASN A 230 -15.37 -10.23 17.76
CA ASN A 230 -15.52 -9.25 16.69
C ASN A 230 -14.60 -9.63 15.53
N HIS A 231 -15.11 -9.52 14.31
CA HIS A 231 -14.36 -9.75 13.08
C HIS A 231 -14.66 -8.63 12.07
N SER A 232 -13.64 -7.86 11.71
CA SER A 232 -13.76 -6.77 10.74
C SER A 232 -13.51 -7.29 9.33
N VAL A 233 -14.41 -6.97 8.41
CA VAL A 233 -14.37 -7.43 7.02
C VAL A 233 -14.40 -6.23 6.09
N HIS A 234 -13.69 -6.34 4.97
CA HIS A 234 -13.61 -5.33 3.92
C HIS A 234 -13.06 -3.97 4.40
N LEU A 235 -12.13 -3.99 5.36
CA LEU A 235 -11.38 -2.79 5.76
C LEU A 235 -10.69 -2.17 4.55
N TRP A 236 -10.77 -0.84 4.42
CA TRP A 236 -10.06 -0.16 3.35
C TRP A 236 -8.58 -0.06 3.73
N GLN A 237 -7.72 -0.53 2.83
CA GLN A 237 -6.28 -0.50 3.02
C GLN A 237 -5.62 -0.04 1.73
N ASN A 238 -4.54 0.74 1.88
CA ASN A 238 -3.68 1.05 0.76
C ASN A 238 -2.68 -0.09 0.60
N PHE A 239 -2.69 -0.72 -0.58
CA PHE A 239 -1.69 -1.69 -0.98
C PHE A 239 -0.70 -1.02 -1.92
N ASP A 240 0.58 -1.03 -1.57
CA ASP A 240 1.61 -0.62 -2.51
C ASP A 240 1.85 -1.75 -3.51
N LEU A 241 1.56 -1.50 -4.79
CA LEU A 241 1.80 -2.45 -5.86
C LEU A 241 3.24 -2.35 -6.38
N ASN A 242 3.96 -1.26 -6.07
CA ASN A 242 5.29 -0.98 -6.60
C ASN A 242 6.42 -1.50 -5.71
N GLU A 243 6.17 -2.63 -5.04
CA GLU A 243 7.18 -3.30 -4.23
C GLU A 243 8.37 -3.73 -5.08
N VAL A 244 9.56 -3.60 -4.49
CA VAL A 244 10.80 -3.97 -5.17
C VAL A 244 10.90 -5.49 -5.33
N ASN A 245 10.98 -5.94 -6.57
CA ASN A 245 11.22 -7.34 -6.91
C ASN A 245 12.71 -7.66 -6.84
N ILE A 246 13.06 -8.74 -6.13
CA ILE A 246 14.40 -9.33 -6.15
C ILE A 246 14.40 -10.84 -6.45
N PHE A 247 13.22 -11.46 -6.54
CA PHE A 247 13.06 -12.91 -6.62
C PHE A 247 12.91 -13.36 -8.07
N GLU A 248 11.87 -12.88 -8.77
CA GLU A 248 11.55 -13.31 -10.13
C GLU A 248 12.48 -12.71 -11.19
N ASN A 249 13.20 -11.64 -10.85
CA ASN A 249 14.15 -10.97 -11.75
C ASN A 249 15.60 -11.47 -11.62
N GLY A 250 15.88 -12.39 -10.70
CA GLY A 250 17.23 -12.96 -10.49
C GLY A 250 18.18 -12.10 -9.65
N PHE A 251 17.77 -10.91 -9.21
CA PHE A 251 18.64 -9.99 -8.47
C PHE A 251 19.10 -10.54 -7.12
N LEU A 252 18.30 -11.33 -6.43
CA LEU A 252 18.73 -11.95 -5.16
C LEU A 252 19.91 -12.92 -5.35
N THR A 253 19.96 -13.62 -6.49
CA THR A 253 21.09 -14.49 -6.84
C THR A 253 22.33 -13.63 -7.09
N GLU A 254 22.17 -12.57 -7.89
CA GLU A 254 23.22 -11.60 -8.16
C GLU A 254 23.79 -10.97 -6.89
N PHE A 255 22.91 -10.57 -5.96
CA PHE A 255 23.28 -10.00 -4.68
C PHE A 255 24.12 -10.96 -3.84
N LYS A 256 23.79 -12.26 -3.85
CA LYS A 256 24.60 -13.30 -3.19
C LYS A 256 25.97 -13.46 -3.86
N ASN A 257 26.03 -13.41 -5.19
CA ASN A 257 27.28 -13.42 -5.94
C ASN A 257 28.15 -12.20 -5.59
N ALA A 258 27.56 -11.01 -5.51
CA ALA A 258 28.25 -9.78 -5.11
C ALA A 258 28.81 -9.88 -3.68
N ARG A 259 28.09 -10.53 -2.74
CA ARG A 259 28.62 -10.81 -1.40
C ARG A 259 29.81 -11.77 -1.42
N THR A 260 29.76 -12.80 -2.27
CA THR A 260 30.90 -13.70 -2.49
C THR A 260 32.10 -12.93 -3.02
N ASN A 261 31.91 -12.12 -4.06
CA ASN A 261 32.96 -11.28 -4.63
C ASN A 261 33.53 -10.30 -3.60
N LEU A 262 32.66 -9.67 -2.79
CA LEU A 262 33.09 -8.79 -1.70
C LEU A 262 34.01 -9.51 -0.72
N SER A 263 33.67 -10.74 -0.33
CA SER A 263 34.52 -11.57 0.54
C SER A 263 35.84 -11.95 -0.13
N VAL A 264 35.80 -12.35 -1.41
CA VAL A 264 36.99 -12.71 -2.20
C VAL A 264 37.94 -11.51 -2.35
N ASN A 265 37.39 -10.30 -2.46
CA ASN A 265 38.13 -9.04 -2.58
C ASN A 265 38.48 -8.39 -1.23
N GLY A 266 38.41 -9.14 -0.13
CA GLY A 266 38.80 -8.65 1.20
C GLY A 266 37.93 -7.50 1.75
N GLY A 267 36.69 -7.38 1.29
CA GLY A 267 35.72 -6.40 1.80
C GLY A 267 35.80 -5.00 1.19
N THR A 268 36.62 -4.79 0.16
CA THR A 268 36.90 -3.46 -0.40
C THR A 268 36.10 -3.13 -1.67
N THR A 269 35.70 -4.14 -2.43
CA THR A 269 34.94 -4.02 -3.67
C THR A 269 34.20 -5.32 -3.95
N PHE A 270 33.05 -5.25 -4.60
CA PHE A 270 32.33 -6.44 -5.07
C PHE A 270 32.43 -6.65 -6.59
N ALA A 271 33.32 -5.91 -7.26
CA ALA A 271 33.60 -6.10 -8.68
C ALA A 271 34.07 -7.54 -8.99
N ASP A 272 33.66 -8.05 -10.14
CA ASP A 272 33.93 -9.41 -10.62
C ASP A 272 35.19 -9.53 -11.50
N ASN A 273 35.88 -8.41 -11.73
CA ASN A 273 36.99 -8.28 -12.67
C ASN A 273 38.33 -7.88 -12.00
N THR A 274 38.48 -8.07 -10.68
CA THR A 274 39.71 -7.73 -9.94
C THR A 274 40.87 -8.69 -10.18
N GLY A 275 40.62 -9.84 -10.85
CA GLY A 275 41.62 -10.88 -11.11
C GLY A 275 41.82 -11.87 -9.97
N ASN A 276 41.11 -11.72 -8.85
CA ASN A 276 41.11 -12.71 -7.77
C ASN A 276 40.43 -14.02 -8.21
N PRO A 277 40.95 -15.19 -7.81
CA PRO A 277 40.30 -16.47 -8.13
C PRO A 277 38.98 -16.62 -7.36
N GLY A 278 37.94 -17.13 -8.04
CA GLY A 278 36.63 -17.39 -7.43
C GLY A 278 35.61 -16.24 -7.52
N LEU A 279 35.91 -15.20 -8.30
CA LEU A 279 34.93 -14.16 -8.66
C LEU A 279 33.83 -14.72 -9.56
N ILE A 280 32.61 -14.26 -9.33
CA ILE A 280 31.41 -14.67 -10.06
C ILE A 280 30.91 -13.46 -10.87
N PRO A 281 30.56 -13.62 -12.16
CA PRO A 281 30.06 -12.52 -12.98
C PRO A 281 28.84 -11.82 -12.38
N LEU A 282 28.77 -10.50 -12.54
CA LEU A 282 27.68 -9.66 -12.03
C LEU A 282 26.96 -8.87 -13.16
N PRO A 283 26.29 -9.53 -14.11
CA PRO A 283 25.67 -8.90 -15.28
C PRO A 283 24.58 -7.85 -14.98
N ILE A 284 23.86 -7.93 -13.87
CA ILE A 284 22.86 -6.91 -13.47
C ILE A 284 23.58 -5.68 -12.90
N PHE A 285 24.59 -5.87 -12.05
CA PHE A 285 25.37 -4.76 -11.52
C PHE A 285 26.19 -4.07 -12.61
N ASP A 286 26.82 -4.85 -13.49
CA ASP A 286 27.54 -4.36 -14.66
C ASP A 286 26.63 -3.49 -15.52
N ALA A 287 25.43 -3.97 -15.84
CA ALA A 287 24.46 -3.19 -16.60
C ALA A 287 24.00 -1.94 -15.85
N ALA A 288 23.67 -2.02 -14.55
CA ALA A 288 23.25 -0.86 -13.76
C ALA A 288 24.35 0.21 -13.66
N PHE A 289 25.60 -0.20 -13.54
CA PHE A 289 26.73 0.69 -13.38
C PHE A 289 27.31 1.19 -14.73
N GLY A 290 26.77 0.72 -15.86
CA GLY A 290 27.10 1.18 -17.20
C GLY A 290 28.28 0.45 -17.87
N GLY A 291 28.61 -0.75 -17.39
CA GLY A 291 29.73 -1.57 -17.83
C GLY A 291 29.30 -2.76 -18.69
N ALA A 292 28.87 -2.54 -19.93
CA ALA A 292 28.85 -3.64 -20.90
C ALA A 292 30.27 -3.84 -21.48
N ASN A 293 31.05 -4.75 -20.89
CA ASN A 293 32.28 -5.35 -21.47
C ASN A 293 33.51 -4.45 -21.72
N ALA A 294 34.09 -3.85 -20.68
CA ALA A 294 35.52 -3.49 -20.72
C ALA A 294 36.09 -3.42 -19.29
N ALA A 295 37.31 -3.92 -19.10
CA ALA A 295 38.10 -3.66 -17.89
C ALA A 295 37.98 -2.16 -17.53
N LEU A 296 37.42 -1.88 -16.35
CA LEU A 296 37.05 -0.52 -15.99
C LEU A 296 38.31 0.34 -15.84
N PRO A 297 38.45 1.46 -16.58
CA PRO A 297 39.45 2.47 -16.26
C PRO A 297 39.15 3.04 -14.87
N SER A 298 40.20 3.25 -14.09
CA SER A 298 40.16 3.93 -12.81
C SER A 298 39.48 5.30 -12.96
N GLY A 299 38.39 5.53 -12.20
CA GLY A 299 37.66 6.81 -12.20
C GLY A 299 36.39 6.87 -13.07
N SER A 300 35.97 5.79 -13.72
CA SER A 300 34.62 5.71 -14.33
C SER A 300 33.52 5.63 -13.26
N LEU A 301 32.31 6.12 -13.56
CA LEU A 301 31.15 6.04 -12.66
C LEU A 301 30.93 4.58 -12.18
N ALA A 302 31.20 3.61 -13.05
CA ALA A 302 31.14 2.18 -12.77
C ALA A 302 32.15 1.72 -11.68
N ALA A 303 33.39 2.23 -11.72
CA ALA A 303 34.42 1.88 -10.73
C ALA A 303 34.08 2.41 -9.32
N ASN A 304 33.39 3.55 -9.24
CA ASN A 304 32.95 4.13 -7.96
C ASN A 304 31.75 3.38 -7.36
N SER A 305 30.90 2.79 -8.18
CA SER A 305 29.73 2.04 -7.69
C SER A 305 30.10 0.71 -7.05
N PHE A 306 31.07 -0.03 -7.61
CA PHE A 306 31.55 -1.30 -7.00
C PHE A 306 32.33 -1.12 -5.70
N THR A 307 32.85 0.08 -5.44
CA THR A 307 33.56 0.46 -4.21
C THR A 307 32.69 1.33 -3.28
N SER A 308 31.42 1.54 -3.62
CA SER A 308 30.49 2.37 -2.84
C SER A 308 30.31 1.82 -1.43
N GLN A 309 30.66 2.62 -0.42
CA GLN A 309 30.50 2.23 0.99
C GLN A 309 29.03 1.98 1.34
N THR A 310 28.09 2.67 0.69
CA THR A 310 26.65 2.42 0.86
C THR A 310 26.31 1.00 0.40
N PHE A 311 26.68 0.62 -0.83
CA PHE A 311 26.37 -0.71 -1.36
C PHE A 311 27.12 -1.82 -0.63
N ILE A 312 28.38 -1.60 -0.24
CA ILE A 312 29.14 -2.52 0.60
C ILE A 312 28.42 -2.75 1.94
N SER A 313 27.93 -1.69 2.58
CA SER A 313 27.18 -1.79 3.84
C SER A 313 25.88 -2.59 3.67
N LEU A 314 25.12 -2.34 2.60
CA LEU A 314 23.91 -3.10 2.28
C LEU A 314 24.21 -4.58 2.02
N LEU A 315 25.30 -4.89 1.30
CA LEU A 315 25.78 -6.25 1.05
C LEU A 315 26.17 -6.97 2.35
N GLN A 316 26.89 -6.29 3.25
CA GLN A 316 27.31 -6.83 4.55
C GLN A 316 26.10 -7.09 5.47
N GLN A 317 25.12 -6.19 5.46
CA GLN A 317 23.88 -6.30 6.26
C GLN A 317 22.84 -7.24 5.64
N GLY A 318 23.04 -7.71 4.39
CA GLY A 318 22.11 -8.59 3.70
C GLY A 318 20.83 -7.88 3.21
N GLN A 319 20.88 -6.56 3.01
CA GLN A 319 19.73 -5.74 2.60
C GLN A 319 19.55 -5.71 1.07
N ALA A 320 19.24 -6.87 0.48
CA ALA A 320 19.06 -7.01 -0.97
C ALA A 320 17.95 -6.10 -1.53
N GLY A 321 16.80 -6.02 -0.86
CA GLY A 321 15.68 -5.17 -1.29
C GLY A 321 16.02 -3.68 -1.27
N ALA A 322 16.76 -3.20 -0.26
CA ALA A 322 17.20 -1.81 -0.20
C ALA A 322 18.16 -1.47 -1.34
N LEU A 323 19.11 -2.37 -1.64
CA LEU A 323 20.05 -2.19 -2.75
C LEU A 323 19.31 -2.18 -4.10
N ALA A 324 18.39 -3.13 -4.31
CA ALA A 324 17.54 -3.15 -5.50
C ALA A 324 16.74 -1.84 -5.66
N ASN A 325 16.20 -1.32 -4.55
CA ASN A 325 15.46 -0.06 -4.55
C ASN A 325 16.36 1.15 -4.88
N ASP A 326 17.61 1.18 -4.43
CA ASP A 326 18.57 2.21 -4.83
C ASP A 326 18.85 2.17 -6.34
N LEU A 327 18.96 0.97 -6.93
CA LEU A 327 19.12 0.80 -8.38
C LEU A 327 17.86 1.19 -9.16
N ALA A 328 16.68 0.88 -8.63
CA ALA A 328 15.40 1.22 -9.24
C ALA A 328 15.08 2.72 -9.18
N SER A 329 15.39 3.38 -8.06
CA SER A 329 15.04 4.79 -7.81
C SER A 329 16.03 5.79 -8.42
N THR A 330 17.29 5.38 -8.65
CA THR A 330 18.31 6.26 -9.21
C THR A 330 18.24 6.25 -10.73
N GLY A 331 17.87 7.38 -11.32
CA GLY A 331 17.72 7.51 -12.77
C GLY A 331 18.92 7.03 -13.58
N THR A 332 20.16 7.29 -13.14
CA THR A 332 21.36 6.77 -13.82
C THR A 332 21.41 5.25 -13.84
N TYR A 333 21.18 4.58 -12.69
CA TYR A 333 21.26 3.13 -12.60
C TYR A 333 20.11 2.45 -13.34
N LEU A 334 18.88 2.93 -13.17
CA LEU A 334 17.73 2.40 -13.88
C LEU A 334 17.87 2.59 -15.40
N CYS A 335 18.24 3.78 -15.86
CA CYS A 335 18.38 4.06 -17.29
C CYS A 335 19.54 3.30 -17.94
N ASN A 336 20.60 2.95 -17.21
CA ASN A 336 21.63 2.05 -17.73
C ASN A 336 21.10 0.61 -17.92
N LEU A 337 20.21 0.15 -17.03
CA LEU A 337 19.58 -1.18 -17.15
C LEU A 337 18.61 -1.26 -18.32
N VAL A 338 17.72 -0.27 -18.45
CA VAL A 338 16.52 -0.34 -19.31
C VAL A 338 16.66 0.44 -20.62
N GLY A 339 17.65 1.34 -20.69
CA GLY A 339 18.06 2.06 -21.89
C GLY A 339 17.08 3.13 -22.38
N ASN A 340 17.40 3.69 -23.54
CA ASN A 340 16.70 4.85 -24.13
C ASN A 340 15.28 4.58 -24.64
N SER A 341 14.87 3.31 -24.75
CA SER A 341 13.51 2.94 -25.14
C SER A 341 12.47 3.31 -24.06
N PHE A 342 12.94 3.47 -22.81
CA PHE A 342 12.14 4.03 -21.74
C PHE A 342 12.15 5.56 -21.85
N GLY A 343 11.00 6.15 -22.19
CA GLY A 343 10.87 7.60 -22.45
C GLY A 343 11.55 8.52 -21.42
N PRO A 344 11.41 8.29 -20.10
CA PRO A 344 12.09 9.07 -19.05
C PRO A 344 13.63 9.07 -19.14
N CYS A 345 14.24 8.11 -19.83
CA CYS A 345 15.67 8.03 -20.07
C CYS A 345 16.13 8.76 -21.35
N ASN A 346 15.21 9.34 -22.13
CA ASN A 346 15.49 9.91 -23.46
C ASN A 346 15.56 11.45 -23.51
N GLY A 347 15.90 12.12 -22.40
CA GLY A 347 15.84 13.60 -22.33
C GLY A 347 16.86 14.28 -21.43
N GLY A 348 17.86 13.54 -20.92
CA GLY A 348 18.90 14.07 -20.04
C GLY A 348 20.19 14.49 -20.78
N VAL A 349 21.16 15.01 -20.02
CA VAL A 349 22.53 15.32 -20.51
C VAL A 349 23.28 14.05 -20.92
N THR A 350 22.89 12.89 -20.38
CA THR A 350 23.47 11.58 -20.64
C THR A 350 22.67 10.85 -21.71
N THR A 351 23.34 10.34 -22.75
CA THR A 351 22.73 9.45 -23.75
C THR A 351 22.88 7.99 -23.28
N TYR A 352 21.77 7.29 -23.09
CA TYR A 352 21.75 5.88 -22.71
C TYR A 352 21.70 4.97 -23.95
N GLY A 353 22.37 3.82 -23.87
CA GLY A 353 22.34 2.79 -24.92
C GLY A 353 21.03 2.01 -24.97
N ALA A 354 21.03 0.91 -25.73
CA ALA A 354 19.95 -0.05 -25.68
C ALA A 354 19.93 -0.74 -24.30
N GLY A 355 18.74 -0.91 -23.72
CA GLY A 355 18.59 -1.59 -22.43
C GLY A 355 18.86 -3.08 -22.53
N HIS A 356 19.37 -3.66 -21.45
CA HIS A 356 19.58 -5.10 -21.30
C HIS A 356 18.45 -5.78 -20.53
N TYR A 357 17.67 -5.00 -19.76
CA TYR A 357 16.61 -5.48 -18.88
C TYR A 357 15.29 -4.75 -19.18
N PRO A 358 14.14 -5.40 -18.94
CA PRO A 358 12.84 -4.77 -19.16
C PRO A 358 12.62 -3.58 -18.22
N ILE A 359 11.80 -2.60 -18.65
CA ILE A 359 11.55 -1.39 -17.86
C ILE A 359 10.99 -1.68 -16.46
N ASN A 360 10.16 -2.73 -16.33
CA ASN A 360 9.58 -3.17 -15.06
C ASN A 360 10.45 -4.21 -14.32
N PHE A 361 11.77 -4.16 -14.47
CA PHE A 361 12.69 -5.15 -13.90
C PHE A 361 12.61 -5.23 -12.37
N PHE A 362 12.58 -4.08 -11.70
CA PHE A 362 12.50 -4.00 -10.23
C PHE A 362 11.09 -3.71 -9.71
N GLN A 363 10.23 -3.05 -10.49
CA GLN A 363 9.02 -2.42 -10.00
C GLN A 363 7.90 -2.53 -11.02
N VAL A 364 6.66 -2.72 -10.57
CA VAL A 364 5.51 -2.96 -11.47
C VAL A 364 5.25 -1.74 -12.35
N ASN A 365 5.31 -0.52 -11.80
CA ASN A 365 5.18 0.70 -12.55
C ASN A 365 6.53 1.43 -12.58
N PRO A 366 7.31 1.31 -13.67
CA PRO A 366 8.61 1.96 -13.77
C PRO A 366 8.52 3.48 -13.85
N PHE A 367 7.33 4.05 -14.10
CA PHE A 367 7.12 5.51 -14.08
C PHE A 367 6.97 6.07 -12.67
N ALA A 368 6.91 5.23 -11.63
CA ALA A 368 6.98 5.62 -10.21
C ALA A 368 8.31 5.13 -9.59
N ALA A 369 9.44 5.38 -10.24
CA ALA A 369 10.73 4.78 -9.88
C ALA A 369 11.12 5.10 -8.43
N GLY A 370 11.23 4.05 -7.60
CA GLY A 370 11.51 4.16 -6.16
C GLY A 370 10.36 4.67 -5.29
N ALA A 371 9.22 5.00 -5.88
CA ALA A 371 8.04 5.51 -5.19
C ALA A 371 6.91 4.47 -5.17
N ALA A 372 5.94 4.67 -4.28
CA ALA A 372 4.81 3.77 -4.12
C ALA A 372 3.77 3.96 -5.24
N THR A 373 3.08 2.88 -5.59
CA THR A 373 1.82 2.94 -6.33
C THR A 373 0.71 2.35 -5.48
N LEU A 374 -0.09 3.20 -4.86
CA LEU A 374 -1.05 2.82 -3.83
C LEU A 374 -2.42 2.51 -4.42
N LEU A 375 -2.91 1.30 -4.19
CA LEU A 375 -4.28 0.90 -4.47
C LEU A 375 -5.08 0.84 -3.18
N LEU A 376 -6.04 1.75 -3.02
CA LEU A 376 -7.04 1.66 -1.95
C LEU A 376 -8.03 0.54 -2.29
N SER A 377 -8.00 -0.55 -1.52
CA SER A 377 -8.81 -1.75 -1.74
C SER A 377 -9.19 -2.42 -0.43
N THR A 378 -10.08 -3.42 -0.50
CA THR A 378 -10.48 -4.28 0.63
C THR A 378 -9.72 -5.60 0.69
N THR A 379 -9.00 -5.93 -0.37
CA THR A 379 -8.17 -7.13 -0.52
C THR A 379 -6.98 -6.75 -1.37
N ALA A 380 -5.79 -7.23 -1.01
CA ALA A 380 -4.65 -7.20 -1.92
C ALA A 380 -5.08 -7.80 -3.27
N CYS A 381 -4.65 -7.19 -4.38
CA CYS A 381 -4.95 -7.66 -5.73
C CYS A 381 -4.75 -9.19 -5.76
N LYS A 382 -5.81 -9.94 -6.10
CA LYS A 382 -5.62 -11.38 -6.35
C LYS A 382 -4.76 -11.48 -7.60
N PRO A 383 -3.58 -12.12 -7.57
CA PRO A 383 -2.93 -12.52 -8.80
C PRO A 383 -3.95 -13.38 -9.56
N LYS A 384 -4.28 -12.94 -10.78
CA LYS A 384 -5.17 -13.70 -11.66
C LYS A 384 -4.43 -14.87 -12.26
#